data_AF-A0A1V1P818-F1
#
_entry.id   AF-A0A1V1P818-F1
#
_cell.length_a   1.000
_cell.length_b   1.000
_cell.length_c   1.000
_cell.angle_alpha   90.00
_cell.angle_beta   90.00
_cell.angle_gamma   90.00
#
_symmetry.space_group_name_H-M   'P 1'
#
loop_
_entity.id
_entity.type
_entity.pdbx_description
1 polymer ?
#
loop_
_entity_poly.entity_id
_entity_poly.type
_entity_poly.pdbx_seq_one_letter_code
_entity_poly.pdbx_strand_id
1 'polypeptide(L)'
;MKNNNDYKSFLGTEFKNFLNWRKDMGCIDHKHKYLFNQFDSYLIKNNCRAEDFSPELFINFRNTLNCEANTINMKMGILRMFFDYLNRIDSTVENPLQYISALPEKRFIPFVFSEDEIKILLKTIYDDQIKKQSQHF
;
A
#
# COMPACT_ATOMS: atom_id res chain seq x y z
N MET A 1 -18.38 9.66 -14.42
CA MET A 1 -16.98 9.34 -14.73
C MET A 1 -16.88 7.83 -14.92
N LYS A 2 -16.37 7.36 -16.06
CA LYS A 2 -16.34 5.92 -16.40
C LYS A 2 -15.39 5.17 -15.44
N ASN A 3 -15.93 4.26 -14.63
CA ASN A 3 -15.17 3.38 -13.74
C ASN A 3 -14.52 2.22 -14.52
N ASN A 4 -13.59 2.51 -15.44
CA ASN A 4 -12.91 1.46 -16.21
C ASN A 4 -11.63 0.95 -15.53
N ASN A 5 -11.74 0.43 -14.30
CA ASN A 5 -10.69 -0.41 -13.69
C ASN A 5 -11.30 -1.75 -13.31
N ASP A 6 -11.67 -2.53 -14.32
CA ASP A 6 -11.99 -3.94 -14.10
C ASP A 6 -10.67 -4.70 -13.97
N TYR A 7 -10.46 -5.27 -12.79
CA TYR A 7 -9.51 -6.35 -12.59
C TYR A 7 -9.85 -7.48 -13.57
N LYS A 8 -8.84 -8.06 -14.21
CA LYS A 8 -9.03 -9.02 -15.31
C LYS A 8 -8.61 -10.44 -14.96
N SER A 9 -7.91 -10.64 -13.85
CA SER A 9 -7.61 -11.98 -13.34
C SER A 9 -8.87 -12.63 -12.74
N PHE A 10 -8.77 -13.92 -12.44
CA PHE A 10 -9.83 -14.68 -11.80
C PHE A 10 -10.21 -14.17 -10.40
N LEU A 11 -9.37 -13.35 -9.75
CA LEU A 11 -9.65 -12.70 -8.45
C LEU A 11 -10.37 -11.35 -8.57
N GLY A 12 -10.73 -10.92 -9.78
CA GLY A 12 -11.18 -9.55 -9.99
C GLY A 12 -12.45 -9.19 -9.23
N THR A 13 -13.35 -10.15 -9.05
CA THR A 13 -14.59 -9.97 -8.28
C THR A 13 -14.28 -9.86 -6.78
N GLU A 14 -13.38 -10.71 -6.30
CA GLU A 14 -12.95 -10.82 -4.92
C GLU A 14 -12.24 -9.54 -4.47
N PHE A 15 -11.37 -8.98 -5.33
CA PHE A 15 -10.75 -7.68 -5.07
C PHE A 15 -11.78 -6.56 -4.91
N LYS A 16 -12.80 -6.52 -5.76
CA LYS A 16 -13.89 -5.54 -5.66
C LYS A 16 -14.68 -5.73 -4.36
N ASN A 17 -15.03 -6.97 -4.03
CA ASN A 17 -15.78 -7.29 -2.81
C ASN A 17 -15.00 -6.89 -1.56
N PHE A 18 -13.72 -7.23 -1.49
CA PHE A 18 -12.85 -6.83 -0.39
C PHE A 18 -12.74 -5.30 -0.26
N LEU A 19 -12.53 -4.59 -1.38
CA LEU A 19 -12.42 -3.13 -1.36
C LEU A 19 -13.71 -2.45 -0.92
N ASN A 20 -14.87 -2.96 -1.36
CA ASN A 20 -16.17 -2.46 -0.90
C ASN A 20 -16.37 -2.74 0.59
N TRP A 21 -16.08 -3.96 1.04
CA TRP A 21 -16.15 -4.33 2.45
C TRP A 21 -15.26 -3.42 3.34
N ARG A 22 -14.03 -3.14 2.92
CA ARG A 22 -13.14 -2.18 3.59
C ARG A 22 -13.74 -0.78 3.65
N LYS A 23 -14.32 -0.33 2.54
CA LYS A 23 -14.94 1.00 2.44
C LYS A 23 -16.14 1.13 3.39
N ASP A 24 -16.98 0.10 3.47
CA ASP A 24 -18.16 0.07 4.35
C ASP A 24 -17.77 0.10 5.84
N MET A 25 -16.57 -0.39 6.17
CA MET A 25 -15.96 -0.25 7.50
C MET A 25 -15.34 1.14 7.77
N GLY A 26 -15.57 2.12 6.89
CA GLY A 26 -15.02 3.46 7.01
C GLY A 26 -13.53 3.57 6.66
N CYS A 27 -12.93 2.53 6.09
CA CYS A 27 -11.54 2.57 5.68
C CYS A 27 -11.41 3.10 4.24
N ILE A 28 -10.86 4.31 4.11
CA ILE A 28 -10.59 4.94 2.82
C ILE A 28 -9.16 4.58 2.42
N ASP A 29 -8.98 3.83 1.32
CA ASP A 29 -7.62 3.53 0.86
C ASP A 29 -7.48 3.44 -0.66
N HIS A 30 -7.04 4.56 -1.25
CA HIS A 30 -6.66 4.63 -2.66
C HIS A 30 -5.41 3.80 -2.99
N LYS A 31 -4.53 3.54 -2.01
CA LYS A 31 -3.28 2.78 -2.21
C LYS A 31 -3.55 1.29 -2.37
N HIS A 32 -4.62 0.76 -1.77
CA HIS A 32 -5.07 -0.62 -1.99
C HIS A 32 -5.41 -0.88 -3.45
N LYS A 33 -6.13 0.04 -4.11
CA LYS A 33 -6.55 -0.13 -5.50
C LYS A 33 -5.35 -0.29 -6.44
N TYR A 34 -4.30 0.50 -6.23
CA TYR A 34 -3.06 0.40 -6.99
C TYR A 34 -2.34 -0.93 -6.76
N LEU A 35 -2.24 -1.38 -5.51
CA LEU A 35 -1.67 -2.69 -5.18
C LEU A 35 -2.42 -3.84 -5.88
N PHE A 36 -3.74 -3.87 -5.79
CA PHE A 36 -4.53 -4.91 -6.45
C PHE A 36 -4.40 -4.86 -7.98
N ASN A 37 -4.25 -3.68 -8.58
CA ASN A 37 -3.96 -3.58 -10.01
C ASN A 37 -2.59 -4.18 -10.36
N GLN A 38 -1.56 -3.92 -9.54
CA GLN A 38 -0.22 -4.51 -9.72
C GLN A 38 -0.27 -6.03 -9.60
N PHE A 39 -0.97 -6.55 -8.59
CA PHE A 39 -1.09 -7.98 -8.37
C PHE A 39 -1.94 -8.66 -9.45
N ASP A 40 -3.08 -8.08 -9.84
CA ASP A 40 -3.91 -8.54 -10.96
C ASP A 40 -3.10 -8.65 -12.26
N SER A 41 -2.32 -7.61 -12.58
CA SER A 41 -1.44 -7.60 -13.75
C SER A 41 -0.34 -8.67 -13.65
N TYR A 42 0.19 -8.91 -12.44
CA TYR A 42 1.19 -9.95 -12.20
C TYR A 42 0.59 -11.36 -12.43
N LEU A 43 -0.61 -11.63 -11.91
CA LEU A 43 -1.30 -12.90 -12.11
C LEU A 43 -1.55 -13.19 -13.59
N ILE A 44 -2.02 -12.19 -14.33
CA ILE A 44 -2.28 -12.30 -15.78
C ILE A 44 -0.98 -12.56 -16.54
N LYS A 45 0.06 -11.77 -16.26
CA LYS A 45 1.35 -11.88 -16.96
C LYS A 45 1.99 -13.26 -16.78
N ASN A 46 1.80 -13.89 -15.61
CA ASN A 46 2.35 -15.21 -15.31
C ASN A 46 1.34 -16.35 -15.53
N ASN A 47 0.17 -16.06 -16.12
CA ASN A 47 -0.90 -17.03 -16.36
C ASN A 47 -1.29 -17.85 -15.11
N CYS A 48 -1.28 -17.20 -13.94
CA CYS A 48 -1.57 -17.85 -12.68
C CYS A 48 -3.05 -18.23 -12.56
N ARG A 49 -3.29 -19.34 -11.88
CA ARG A 49 -4.61 -19.86 -11.50
C ARG A 49 -4.70 -19.98 -9.99
N ALA A 50 -5.88 -20.33 -9.47
CA ALA A 50 -6.11 -20.46 -8.04
C ALA A 50 -5.20 -21.52 -7.40
N GLU A 51 -4.90 -22.59 -8.14
CA GLU A 51 -4.08 -23.70 -7.68
C GLU A 51 -2.59 -23.33 -7.53
N ASP A 52 -2.15 -22.23 -8.17
CA ASP A 52 -0.77 -21.75 -8.12
C ASP A 52 -0.47 -20.93 -6.85
N PHE A 53 -1.45 -20.74 -5.96
CA PHE A 53 -1.31 -19.91 -4.77
C PHE A 53 -0.49 -20.60 -3.70
N SER A 54 0.81 -20.43 -3.81
CA SER A 54 1.81 -20.87 -2.84
C SER A 54 2.52 -19.67 -2.21
N PRO A 55 3.17 -19.83 -1.05
CA PRO A 55 4.03 -18.78 -0.49
C PRO A 55 5.10 -18.27 -1.48
N GLU A 56 5.58 -19.13 -2.37
CA GLU A 56 6.58 -18.79 -3.39
C GLU A 56 6.05 -17.76 -4.41
N LEU A 57 4.79 -17.88 -4.85
CA LEU A 57 4.16 -16.91 -5.75
C LEU A 57 4.23 -15.50 -5.15
N PHE A 58 3.95 -15.37 -3.86
CA PHE A 58 3.96 -14.09 -3.15
C PHE A 58 5.37 -13.56 -2.90
N ILE A 59 6.36 -14.44 -2.66
CA ILE A 59 7.77 -14.06 -2.61
C ILE A 59 8.22 -13.52 -3.97
N ASN A 60 7.84 -14.19 -5.06
CA ASN A 60 8.17 -13.77 -6.41
C ASN A 60 7.49 -12.44 -6.77
N PHE A 61 6.19 -12.28 -6.46
CA PHE A 61 5.50 -11.00 -6.60
C PHE A 61 6.20 -9.90 -5.80
N ARG A 62 6.55 -10.16 -4.53
CA ARG A 62 7.27 -9.21 -3.66
C ARG A 62 8.57 -8.73 -4.31
N ASN A 63 9.32 -9.62 -4.94
CA ASN A 63 10.58 -9.30 -5.60
C ASN A 63 10.40 -8.43 -6.86
N THR A 64 9.19 -8.34 -7.42
CA THR A 64 8.89 -7.41 -8.53
C THR A 64 8.58 -5.98 -8.06
N LEU A 65 8.38 -5.76 -6.76
CA LEU A 65 8.01 -4.46 -6.22
C LEU A 65 9.25 -3.57 -6.07
N ASN A 66 9.38 -2.56 -6.93
CA ASN A 66 10.46 -1.59 -6.87
C ASN A 66 10.16 -0.43 -5.91
N CYS A 67 10.23 -0.69 -4.59
CA CYS A 67 10.07 0.33 -3.55
C CYS A 67 10.77 -0.07 -2.24
N GLU A 68 10.85 0.85 -1.27
CA GLU A 68 11.47 0.60 0.04
C GLU A 68 10.80 -0.53 0.83
N ALA A 69 11.58 -1.23 1.67
CA ALA A 69 11.14 -2.39 2.45
C ALA A 69 9.86 -2.13 3.25
N ASN A 70 9.73 -0.97 3.89
CA ASN A 70 8.53 -0.60 4.66
C ASN A 70 7.28 -0.53 3.77
N THR A 71 7.44 -0.02 2.54
CA THR A 71 6.33 0.04 1.56
C THR A 71 5.98 -1.36 1.05
N ILE A 72 6.99 -2.20 0.82
CA ILE A 72 6.78 -3.62 0.47
C ILE A 72 6.03 -4.34 1.57
N ASN A 73 6.46 -4.22 2.84
CA ASN A 73 5.81 -4.84 3.98
C ASN A 73 4.34 -4.41 4.12
N MET A 74 4.06 -3.12 3.95
CA MET A 74 2.69 -2.59 3.93
C MET A 74 1.85 -3.24 2.81
N LYS A 75 2.38 -3.34 1.59
CA LYS A 75 1.71 -4.01 0.46
C LYS A 75 1.45 -5.50 0.75
N MET A 76 2.44 -6.23 1.24
CA MET A 76 2.29 -7.64 1.59
C MET A 76 1.30 -7.84 2.74
N GLY A 77 1.25 -6.92 3.69
CA GLY A 77 0.27 -6.91 4.78
C GLY A 77 -1.17 -6.75 4.26
N ILE A 78 -1.41 -5.89 3.27
CA ILE A 78 -2.73 -5.74 2.64
C ILE A 78 -3.14 -7.02 1.91
N LEU A 79 -2.22 -7.66 1.17
CA LEU A 79 -2.51 -8.94 0.53
C LEU A 79 -2.83 -10.01 1.58
N ARG A 80 -2.09 -10.06 2.69
CA ARG A 80 -2.40 -10.99 3.79
C ARG A 80 -3.82 -10.76 4.33
N MET A 81 -4.19 -9.50 4.59
CA MET A 81 -5.55 -9.15 5.03
C MET A 81 -6.62 -9.54 4.01
N PHE A 82 -6.33 -9.44 2.72
CA PHE A 82 -7.24 -9.87 1.67
C PHE A 82 -7.48 -11.39 1.73
N PHE A 83 -6.44 -12.20 1.90
CA PHE A 83 -6.59 -13.64 2.05
C PHE A 83 -7.24 -14.05 3.38
N ASP A 84 -6.99 -13.31 4.46
CA ASP A 84 -7.74 -13.50 5.71
C ASP A 84 -9.24 -13.21 5.52
N TYR A 85 -9.57 -12.19 4.72
CA TYR A 85 -10.96 -11.90 4.34
C TYR A 85 -11.58 -13.03 3.50
N LEU A 86 -10.83 -13.60 2.54
CA LEU A 86 -11.31 -14.75 1.77
C LEU A 86 -11.56 -15.96 2.67
N ASN A 87 -10.60 -16.30 3.56
CA ASN A 87 -10.75 -17.37 4.53
C ASN A 87 -11.99 -17.19 5.43
N ARG A 88 -12.30 -15.93 5.79
CA ARG A 88 -13.49 -15.62 6.60
C ARG A 88 -14.81 -15.89 5.88
N ILE A 89 -14.84 -15.76 4.55
CA ILE A 89 -16.05 -15.99 3.74
C ILE A 89 -16.14 -17.46 3.30
N ASP A 90 -14.99 -18.08 3.04
CA ASP A 90 -14.86 -19.49 2.69
C ASP A 90 -13.67 -20.08 3.45
N SER A 91 -13.97 -20.89 4.47
CA SER A 91 -12.97 -21.49 5.34
C SER A 91 -12.05 -22.49 4.62
N THR A 92 -12.35 -22.89 3.38
CA THR A 92 -11.47 -23.75 2.57
C THR A 92 -10.28 -22.99 2.00
N VAL A 93 -10.33 -21.66 1.96
CA VAL A 93 -9.23 -20.83 1.48
C VAL A 93 -8.21 -20.64 2.60
N GLU A 94 -7.04 -21.27 2.49
CA GLU A 94 -5.92 -20.97 3.39
C GLU A 94 -5.21 -19.66 2.99
N ASN A 95 -4.58 -18.98 3.96
CA ASN A 95 -3.81 -17.76 3.67
C ASN A 95 -2.35 -18.08 3.31
N PRO A 96 -1.95 -17.99 2.02
CA PRO A 96 -0.59 -18.35 1.60
C PRO A 96 0.48 -17.36 2.10
N LEU A 97 0.09 -16.20 2.63
CA LEU A 97 1.01 -15.20 3.16
C LEU A 97 1.24 -15.34 4.67
N GLN A 98 0.55 -16.23 5.38
CA GLN A 98 0.57 -16.29 6.85
C GLN A 98 1.99 -16.44 7.41
N TYR A 99 2.85 -17.20 6.73
CA TYR A 99 4.22 -17.50 7.16
C TYR A 99 5.30 -16.68 6.45
N ILE A 100 4.92 -15.73 5.60
CA ILE A 100 5.89 -14.89 4.89
C ILE A 100 6.37 -13.77 5.82
N SER A 101 7.62 -13.86 6.26
CA SER A 101 8.24 -12.83 7.09
C SER A 101 8.36 -11.48 6.37
N ALA A 102 8.16 -10.42 7.13
CA ALA A 102 8.42 -9.05 6.71
C ALA A 102 9.91 -8.87 6.36
N LEU A 103 10.20 -7.98 5.39
CA LEU A 103 11.57 -7.56 5.10
C LEU A 103 12.11 -6.69 6.24
N PRO A 104 13.42 -6.72 6.52
CA PRO A 104 14.04 -5.83 7.50
C PRO A 104 13.75 -4.36 7.18
N GLU A 105 13.14 -3.66 8.14
CA GLU A 105 12.77 -2.26 7.97
C GLU A 105 13.96 -1.35 8.27
N LYS A 106 14.16 -0.34 7.42
CA LYS A 106 15.09 0.75 7.75
C LYS A 106 14.45 1.56 8.88
N ARG A 107 15.09 1.59 10.05
CA ARG A 107 14.68 2.48 11.15
C ARG A 107 14.88 3.92 10.71
N PHE A 108 13.78 4.64 10.49
CA PHE A 108 13.81 6.08 10.33
C PHE A 108 13.89 6.71 11.72
N ILE A 109 15.01 7.38 12.00
CA ILE A 109 15.15 8.22 13.18
C ILE A 109 14.85 9.64 12.71
N PRO A 110 13.68 10.22 13.07
CA PRO A 110 13.38 11.60 12.69
C PRO A 110 14.40 12.52 13.33
N PHE A 111 14.87 13.51 12.58
CA PHE A 111 15.56 14.64 13.16
C PHE A 111 14.56 15.43 14.01
N VAL A 112 14.89 15.63 15.29
CA VAL A 112 14.09 16.43 16.20
C VAL A 112 14.80 17.77 16.37
N PHE A 113 14.13 18.84 15.95
CA PHE A 113 14.64 20.19 16.13
C PHE A 113 14.76 20.55 17.61
N SER A 114 15.85 21.19 17.97
CA SER A 114 16.00 21.89 19.25
C SER A 114 15.11 23.14 19.29
N GLU A 115 14.86 23.66 20.49
CA GLU A 115 14.08 24.90 20.66
C GLU A 115 14.67 26.08 19.87
N ASP A 116 16.00 26.19 19.82
CA ASP A 116 16.67 27.27 19.12
C ASP A 116 16.55 27.13 17.60
N GLU A 117 16.62 25.90 17.07
CA GLU A 117 16.36 25.66 15.65
C GLU A 117 14.90 25.96 15.28
N ILE A 118 13.94 25.66 16.16
CA ILE A 118 12.54 26.06 15.97
C ILE A 118 12.41 27.58 15.93
N LYS A 119 13.07 28.31 16.85
CA LYS A 119 13.05 29.79 16.86
C LYS A 119 13.64 30.37 15.58
N ILE A 120 14.75 29.81 15.10
CA ILE A 120 15.38 30.23 13.85
C ILE A 120 14.44 29.97 12.67
N LEU A 121 13.89 28.75 12.56
CA LEU A 121 12.97 28.37 11.48
C LEU A 121 11.76 29.32 11.43
N LEU A 122 11.12 29.57 12.57
CA LEU A 122 9.99 30.49 12.66
C LEU A 122 10.39 31.91 12.24
N LYS A 123 11.50 32.43 12.77
CA LYS A 123 12.00 33.77 12.42
C LYS A 123 12.25 33.90 10.91
N THR A 124 12.90 32.92 10.30
CA THR A 124 13.16 32.92 8.85
C THR A 124 11.86 32.93 8.03
N ILE A 125 10.86 32.12 8.41
CA ILE A 125 9.56 32.11 7.74
C ILE A 125 8.87 33.49 7.85
N TYR A 126 8.89 34.11 9.04
CA TYR A 126 8.30 35.43 9.25
C TYR A 126 9.03 36.52 8.45
N ASP A 127 10.36 36.55 8.49
CA ASP A 127 11.17 37.53 7.77
C ASP A 127 10.98 37.42 6.24
N ASP A 128 10.86 36.20 5.71
CA ASP A 128 10.60 35.97 4.28
C ASP A 128 9.19 36.39 3.86
N GLN A 129 8.18 36.23 4.72
CA GLN A 129 6.83 36.72 4.46
C GLN A 129 6.77 38.26 4.44
N ILE A 130 7.48 38.92 5.35
CA ILE A 130 7.55 40.38 5.43
C ILE A 130 8.23 40.95 4.17
N LYS A 131 9.33 40.34 3.70
CA LYS A 131 10.02 40.74 2.47
C LYS A 131 9.18 40.57 1.21
N LYS A 132 8.37 39.51 1.13
CA LYS A 132 7.46 39.30 -0.02
C LYS A 132 6.32 40.31 -0.06
N GLN A 133 5.78 40.72 1.08
CA GLN A 133 4.74 41.74 1.13
C GLN A 133 5.26 43.12 0.73
N SER A 134 6.52 43.44 1.03
CA SER A 134 7.15 44.73 0.69
C SER A 134 7.63 44.85 -0.76
N GLN A 135 7.60 43.77 -1.55
CA GLN A 135 7.89 43.78 -3.01
C GLN A 135 6.64 43.96 -3.88
N HIS A 136 5.44 44.01 -3.28
CA HIS A 136 4.17 44.22 -3.98
C HIS A 136 3.55 45.62 -3.74
N PHE A 137 4.32 46.54 -3.14
CA PHE A 137 3.98 47.96 -3.01
C PHE A 137 4.92 48.82 -3.85
#